data_AF-A0A1G0FQC9-F1
#
_entry.id   AF-A0A1G0FQC9-F1
#
_cell.length_a   1.000
_cell.length_b   1.000
_cell.length_c   1.000
_cell.angle_alpha   90.00
_cell.angle_beta   90.00
_cell.angle_gamma   90.00
#
_symmetry.space_group_name_H-M   'P 1'
#
loop_
_entity.id
_entity.type
_entity.pdbx_description
1 polymer ?
#
loop_
_entity_poly.entity_id
_entity_poly.type
_entity_poly.pdbx_seq_one_letter_code
_entity_poly.pdbx_strand_id
1 'polypeptide(L)'
;MVFEPVGSSSDAVAEAHHHFDEEVRRLAHLDEIASMKVRHLRERMAIVYYPLWVARYVFRERAYQVVIDGGNGQVLYGKAPGNIWFRAAALVVGMALGALAAVDGTALALRWALDSGDSDSLALVILPLVIGVVLMLAAYRRFRYGELIEHRLRGLRRPALRSKDVVSLVSDLGSAFGLERPS
;
A
#
# COMPACT_ATOMS: atom_id res chain seq x y z
N MET A 1 10.70 6.88 15.91
CA MET A 1 10.93 5.67 15.12
C MET A 1 12.31 5.81 14.49
N VAL A 2 13.28 5.07 15.02
CA VAL A 2 14.54 4.78 14.34
C VAL A 2 14.23 3.59 13.44
N PHE A 3 14.53 3.69 12.15
CA PHE A 3 14.44 2.53 11.27
C PHE A 3 15.69 1.72 11.50
N GLU A 4 15.60 0.72 12.37
CA GLU A 4 16.66 -0.26 12.48
C GLU A 4 16.59 -1.18 11.25
N PRO A 5 17.72 -1.51 10.63
CA PRO A 5 17.75 -2.53 9.59
C PRO A 5 17.30 -3.86 10.21
N VAL A 6 16.08 -4.28 9.87
CA VAL A 6 15.44 -5.51 10.41
C VAL A 6 15.91 -6.80 9.71
N GLY A 7 16.83 -6.70 8.74
CA GLY A 7 17.37 -7.85 8.01
C GLY A 7 18.70 -8.30 8.59
N SER A 8 18.86 -9.62 8.78
CA SER A 8 20.16 -10.21 9.05
C SER A 8 21.08 -10.03 7.84
N SER A 9 22.38 -9.82 8.07
CA SER A 9 23.38 -9.81 6.99
C SER A 9 23.34 -11.11 6.17
N SER A 10 23.06 -12.24 6.80
CA SER A 10 22.88 -13.54 6.14
C SER A 10 21.72 -13.53 5.14
N ASP A 11 20.62 -12.88 5.49
CA ASP A 11 19.40 -12.88 4.69
C ASP A 11 19.57 -11.97 3.47
N ALA A 12 20.25 -10.83 3.65
CA ALA A 12 20.59 -9.93 2.55
C ALA A 12 21.53 -10.60 1.53
N VAL A 13 22.48 -11.42 2.01
CA VAL A 13 23.40 -12.19 1.14
C VAL A 13 22.64 -13.30 0.41
N ALA A 14 21.79 -14.06 1.11
CA ALA A 14 20.99 -15.11 0.49
C ALA A 14 20.06 -14.56 -0.60
N GLU A 15 19.38 -13.43 -0.34
CA GLU A 15 18.53 -12.75 -1.31
C GLU A 15 19.35 -12.25 -2.52
N ALA A 16 20.54 -11.69 -2.28
CA ALA A 16 21.42 -11.24 -3.35
C ALA A 16 21.88 -12.40 -4.25
N HIS A 17 22.28 -13.54 -3.67
CA HIS A 17 22.65 -14.73 -4.43
C HIS A 17 21.50 -15.24 -5.29
N HIS A 18 20.30 -15.32 -4.72
CA HIS A 18 19.11 -15.72 -5.46
C HIS A 18 18.85 -14.79 -6.66
N HIS A 19 18.91 -13.47 -6.44
CA HIS A 19 18.73 -12.49 -7.51
C HIS A 19 19.81 -12.60 -8.60
N PHE A 20 21.09 -12.82 -8.23
CA PHE A 20 22.16 -13.01 -9.22
C PHE A 20 21.99 -14.30 -10.03
N ASP A 21 21.57 -15.39 -9.39
CA ASP A 21 21.32 -16.66 -10.08
C ASP A 21 20.18 -16.53 -11.08
N GLU A 22 19.10 -15.82 -10.73
CA GLU A 22 18.00 -15.50 -11.64
C GLU A 22 18.43 -14.61 -12.81
N GLU A 23 19.24 -13.57 -12.53
CA GLU A 23 19.78 -12.68 -13.55
C GLU A 23 20.65 -13.45 -14.56
N VAL A 24 21.53 -14.32 -14.08
CA VAL A 24 22.39 -15.17 -14.92
C VAL A 24 21.55 -16.12 -15.76
N ARG A 25 20.52 -16.77 -15.20
CA ARG A 25 19.58 -17.62 -15.96
C ARG A 25 18.88 -16.85 -17.07
N ARG A 26 18.37 -15.65 -16.76
CA ARG A 26 17.70 -14.78 -17.73
C ARG A 26 18.64 -14.36 -18.86
N LEU A 27 19.86 -13.93 -18.53
CA LEU A 27 20.84 -13.51 -19.54
C LEU A 27 21.32 -14.66 -20.40
N ALA A 28 21.45 -15.85 -19.83
CA ALA A 28 21.91 -17.02 -20.55
C ALA A 28 20.91 -17.52 -21.61
N HIS A 29 19.63 -17.11 -21.59
CA HIS A 29 18.60 -17.57 -22.54
C HIS A 29 18.61 -19.09 -22.78
N LEU A 30 18.91 -19.89 -21.76
CA LEU A 30 18.93 -21.35 -21.89
C LEU A 30 17.52 -21.88 -21.63
N ASP A 31 16.79 -22.17 -22.72
CA ASP A 31 15.46 -22.80 -22.70
C ASP A 31 15.49 -24.31 -22.45
N GLU A 32 16.66 -24.95 -22.37
CA GLU A 32 16.76 -26.41 -22.23
C GLU A 32 17.82 -26.88 -21.23
N ILE A 33 17.54 -28.04 -20.63
CA ILE A 33 18.11 -28.63 -19.41
C ILE A 33 19.61 -28.97 -19.59
N ALA A 34 20.48 -27.96 -19.60
CA ALA A 34 21.91 -28.14 -19.37
C ALA A 34 22.22 -27.73 -17.93
N SER A 35 22.77 -28.66 -17.15
CA SER A 35 23.18 -28.43 -15.76
C SER A 35 24.09 -27.21 -15.63
N MET A 36 23.53 -26.06 -15.24
CA MET A 36 24.27 -24.81 -15.03
C MET A 36 24.81 -24.75 -13.60
N LYS A 37 26.13 -24.69 -13.45
CA LYS A 37 26.81 -24.50 -12.16
C LYS A 37 27.36 -23.08 -12.06
N VAL A 38 26.62 -22.20 -11.40
CA VAL A 38 27.09 -20.85 -11.07
C VAL A 38 28.09 -20.94 -9.91
N ARG A 39 29.26 -20.32 -10.05
CA ARG A 39 30.19 -20.09 -8.93
C ARG A 39 30.31 -18.61 -8.70
N HIS A 40 30.04 -18.17 -7.48
CA HIS A 40 30.32 -16.80 -7.05
C HIS A 40 31.82 -16.66 -6.77
N LEU A 41 32.47 -15.67 -7.39
CA LEU A 41 33.89 -15.38 -7.23
C LEU A 41 34.02 -13.99 -6.62
N ARG A 42 34.70 -13.88 -5.48
CA ARG A 42 34.99 -12.62 -4.76
C ARG A 42 33.71 -11.85 -4.37
N GLU A 43 32.88 -12.46 -3.53
CA GLU A 43 31.79 -11.77 -2.86
C GLU A 43 32.33 -10.58 -2.05
N ARG A 44 31.73 -9.41 -2.24
CA ARG A 44 32.04 -8.20 -1.48
C ARG A 44 30.74 -7.62 -0.96
N MET A 45 30.67 -7.48 0.36
CA MET A 45 29.55 -6.80 1.01
C MET A 45 29.86 -5.31 1.12
N ALA A 46 28.91 -4.47 0.71
CA ALA A 46 29.00 -3.03 0.85
C ALA A 46 27.76 -2.53 1.60
N ILE A 47 27.97 -1.58 2.51
CA ILE A 47 26.88 -0.88 3.19
C ILE A 47 26.50 0.32 2.33
N VAL A 48 25.26 0.35 1.86
CA VAL A 48 24.73 1.48 1.09
C VAL A 48 23.97 2.40 2.03
N TYR A 49 24.54 3.57 2.29
CA TYR A 49 23.85 4.63 3.02
C TYR A 49 22.85 5.31 2.09
N TYR A 50 21.56 5.17 2.39
CA TYR A 50 20.49 5.78 1.60
C TYR A 50 19.89 6.99 2.32
N PRO A 51 19.92 8.20 1.74
CA PRO A 51 19.39 9.39 2.39
C PRO A 51 17.85 9.35 2.45
N LEU A 52 17.30 9.37 3.66
CA LEU A 52 15.86 9.39 3.91
C LEU A 52 15.51 10.62 4.76
N TRP A 53 14.46 11.32 4.35
CA TRP A 53 13.94 12.48 5.05
C TRP A 53 12.63 12.10 5.73
N VAL A 54 12.54 12.28 7.05
CA VAL A 54 11.32 12.00 7.81
C VAL A 54 10.70 13.32 8.23
N ALA A 55 9.61 13.71 7.57
CA ALA A 55 8.85 14.90 7.91
C ALA A 55 7.69 14.52 8.84
N ARG A 56 7.54 15.26 9.94
CA ARG A 56 6.38 15.19 10.83
C ARG A 56 5.67 16.53 10.84
N TYR A 57 4.35 16.50 10.70
CA TYR A 57 3.53 17.70 10.75
C TYR A 57 2.27 17.43 11.54
N VAL A 58 1.70 18.47 12.13
CA VAL A 58 0.44 18.40 12.87
C VAL A 58 -0.64 19.05 12.03
N PHE A 59 -1.75 18.35 11.84
CA PHE A 59 -2.93 18.88 11.17
C PHE A 59 -4.17 18.53 12.00
N ARG A 60 -4.94 19.56 12.40
CA ARG A 60 -6.14 19.41 13.26
C ARG A 60 -5.87 18.56 14.51
N GLU A 61 -4.84 18.92 15.26
CA GLU A 61 -4.40 18.25 16.51
C GLU A 61 -3.97 16.78 16.35
N ARG A 62 -3.81 16.30 15.11
CA ARG A 62 -3.29 14.96 14.82
C ARG A 62 -1.92 15.05 14.17
N ALA A 63 -0.98 14.25 14.66
CA ALA A 63 0.36 14.16 14.12
C ALA A 63 0.39 13.17 12.94
N TYR A 64 0.98 13.59 11.83
CA TYR A 64 1.21 12.78 10.65
C TYR A 64 2.70 12.66 10.37
N GLN A 65 3.11 11.56 9.73
CA GLN A 65 4.49 11.30 9.34
C GLN A 65 4.56 10.87 7.89
N VAL A 66 5.54 11.43 7.19
CA VAL A 66 5.86 11.12 5.79
C VAL A 66 7.35 10.86 5.70
N VAL A 67 7.71 9.85 4.92
CA VAL A 67 9.07 9.44 4.59
C VAL A 67 9.31 9.75 3.12
N ILE A 68 10.32 10.57 2.87
CA ILE A 68 10.70 11.11 1.57
C ILE A 68 12.09 10.58 1.24
N ASP A 69 12.26 10.17 0.00
CA ASP A 69 13.54 9.81 -0.59
C ASP A 69 14.40 11.07 -0.78
N GLY A 70 15.55 11.13 -0.11
CA GLY A 70 16.42 12.30 -0.14
C GLY A 70 17.16 12.52 -1.46
N GLY A 71 17.21 11.50 -2.34
CA GLY A 71 17.87 11.63 -3.64
C GLY A 71 16.98 12.22 -4.73
N ASN A 72 15.70 11.83 -4.77
CA ASN A 72 14.77 12.22 -5.83
C ASN A 72 13.53 13.01 -5.33
N GLY A 73 13.39 13.20 -4.01
CA GLY A 73 12.25 13.91 -3.41
C GLY A 73 10.92 13.14 -3.44
N GLN A 74 10.90 11.86 -3.81
CA GLN A 74 9.68 11.07 -3.88
C GLN A 74 9.19 10.63 -2.51
N VAL A 75 7.88 10.63 -2.31
CA VAL A 75 7.27 10.13 -1.08
C VAL A 75 7.24 8.60 -1.12
N LEU A 76 8.09 7.97 -0.30
CA LEU A 76 8.16 6.51 -0.18
C LEU A 76 6.98 5.96 0.62
N TYR A 77 6.66 6.66 1.70
CA TYR A 77 5.59 6.27 2.62
C TYR A 77 5.00 7.50 3.28
N GLY A 78 3.69 7.61 3.34
CA GLY A 78 3.04 8.69 4.08
C GLY A 78 1.63 8.34 4.51
N LYS A 79 1.24 8.83 5.67
CA LYS A 79 -0.16 8.87 6.11
C LYS A 79 -0.68 10.28 5.88
N ALA A 80 -1.66 10.44 5.00
CA ALA A 80 -2.31 11.71 4.75
C ALA A 80 -3.69 11.77 5.43
N PRO A 81 -4.13 12.96 5.91
CA PRO A 81 -5.45 13.15 6.49
C PRO A 81 -6.55 12.84 5.47
N GLY A 82 -7.44 11.90 5.79
CA GLY A 82 -8.68 11.71 5.04
C GLY A 82 -9.63 12.91 5.21
N ASN A 83 -10.52 13.13 4.23
CA ASN A 83 -11.50 14.22 4.29
C ASN A 83 -12.56 13.94 5.38
N ILE A 84 -12.45 14.65 6.51
CA ILE A 84 -13.36 14.53 7.65
C ILE A 84 -14.81 14.89 7.28
N TRP A 85 -15.01 15.91 6.44
CA TRP A 85 -16.34 16.31 5.98
C TRP A 85 -17.00 15.21 5.15
N PHE A 86 -16.25 14.59 4.25
CA PHE A 86 -16.76 13.45 3.47
C PHE A 86 -17.16 12.29 4.38
N ARG A 87 -16.35 11.97 5.40
CA ARG A 87 -16.67 10.89 6.36
C ARG A 87 -17.93 11.20 7.15
N ALA A 88 -18.04 12.41 7.69
CA ALA A 88 -19.20 12.84 8.44
C ALA A 88 -20.46 12.84 7.56
N ALA A 89 -20.37 13.39 6.35
CA ALA A 89 -21.46 13.39 5.38
C ALA A 89 -21.87 11.96 5.01
N ALA A 90 -20.91 11.08 4.70
CA ALA A 90 -21.19 9.67 4.37
C ALA A 90 -21.90 8.96 5.53
N LEU A 91 -21.51 9.21 6.78
CA LEU A 91 -22.18 8.64 7.95
C LEU A 91 -23.59 9.21 8.10
N VAL A 92 -23.73 10.55 8.17
CA VAL A 92 -25.01 11.21 8.47
C VAL A 92 -26.03 10.94 7.35
N VAL A 93 -25.65 11.16 6.10
CA VAL A 93 -26.54 10.94 4.94
C VAL A 93 -26.84 9.45 4.78
N GLY A 94 -25.84 8.57 4.94
CA GLY A 94 -26.06 7.14 4.81
C GLY A 94 -26.95 6.56 5.92
N MET A 95 -26.83 7.07 7.15
CA MET A 95 -27.72 6.69 8.25
C MET A 95 -29.13 7.25 8.05
N ALA A 96 -29.25 8.51 7.61
CA ALA A 96 -30.55 9.13 7.36
C ALA A 96 -31.32 8.41 6.22
N LEU A 97 -30.67 8.17 5.08
CA LEU A 97 -31.27 7.45 3.96
C LEU A 97 -31.54 5.98 4.30
N GLY A 98 -30.63 5.33 5.03
CA GLY A 98 -30.83 3.97 5.51
C GLY A 98 -32.02 3.86 6.46
N ALA A 99 -32.19 4.83 7.36
CA ALA A 99 -33.31 4.87 8.32
C ALA A 99 -34.63 5.12 7.61
N LEU A 100 -34.65 6.07 6.68
CA LEU A 100 -35.82 6.37 5.86
C LEU A 100 -36.24 5.14 5.03
N ALA A 101 -35.29 4.43 4.42
CA ALA A 101 -35.60 3.20 3.69
C ALA A 101 -36.09 2.08 4.62
N ALA A 102 -35.42 1.85 5.76
CA ALA A 102 -35.75 0.75 6.67
C ALA A 102 -37.03 0.97 7.48
N VAL A 103 -37.38 2.22 7.79
CA VAL A 103 -38.55 2.57 8.61
C VAL A 103 -39.70 2.99 7.72
N ASP A 104 -39.56 4.10 6.99
CA ASP A 104 -40.65 4.65 6.18
C ASP A 104 -40.94 3.76 4.95
N GLY A 105 -39.88 3.24 4.31
CA GLY A 105 -40.03 2.31 3.19
C GLY A 105 -40.72 1.00 3.59
N THR A 106 -40.36 0.44 4.75
CA THR A 106 -41.01 -0.76 5.29
C THR A 106 -42.44 -0.48 5.75
N ALA A 107 -42.72 0.67 6.36
CA ALA A 107 -44.07 1.05 6.76
C ALA A 107 -44.99 1.24 5.54
N LEU A 108 -44.50 1.87 4.47
CA LEU A 108 -45.23 2.02 3.21
C LEU A 108 -45.51 0.66 2.57
N ALA A 109 -44.49 -0.20 2.49
CA ALA A 109 -44.63 -1.54 1.92
C ALA A 109 -45.62 -2.39 2.73
N LEU A 110 -45.61 -2.29 4.06
CA LEU A 110 -46.56 -3.00 4.93
C LEU A 110 -47.99 -2.50 4.71
N ARG A 111 -48.19 -1.19 4.55
CA ARG A 111 -49.51 -0.63 4.25
C ARG A 111 -50.05 -1.16 2.92
N TRP A 112 -49.20 -1.24 1.89
CA TRP A 112 -49.59 -1.77 0.59
C TRP A 112 -49.87 -3.28 0.65
N ALA A 113 -49.05 -4.01 1.40
CA ALA A 113 -49.22 -5.45 1.62
C ALA A 113 -50.57 -5.78 2.28
N LEU A 114 -50.98 -5.00 3.28
CA LEU A 114 -52.26 -5.18 3.96
C LEU A 114 -53.47 -4.88 3.07
N ASP A 115 -53.33 -3.96 2.11
CA ASP A 115 -54.42 -3.52 1.22
C ASP A 115 -54.59 -4.45 0.00
N SER A 116 -53.52 -5.13 -0.42
CA SER A 116 -53.51 -5.99 -1.62
C SER A 116 -53.97 -7.43 -1.36
N GLY A 117 -54.10 -7.87 -0.10
CA GLY A 117 -54.66 -9.17 0.28
C GLY A 117 -53.88 -10.41 -0.23
N ASP A 118 -52.73 -10.20 -0.86
CA ASP A 118 -51.98 -11.22 -1.57
C ASP A 118 -50.82 -11.77 -0.71
N SER A 119 -50.58 -13.07 -0.78
CA SER A 119 -49.61 -13.76 0.09
C SER A 119 -48.14 -13.46 -0.24
N ASP A 120 -47.87 -12.93 -1.42
CA ASP A 120 -46.50 -12.58 -1.88
C ASP A 120 -46.01 -11.22 -1.34
N SER A 121 -46.85 -10.54 -0.57
CA SER A 121 -46.60 -9.20 -0.03
C SER A 121 -45.54 -9.14 1.08
N LEU A 122 -45.23 -10.28 1.71
CA LEU A 122 -44.18 -10.38 2.74
C LEU A 122 -42.78 -10.05 2.21
N ALA A 123 -42.46 -10.46 0.98
CA ALA A 123 -41.18 -10.16 0.35
C ALA A 123 -41.01 -8.66 0.09
N LEU A 124 -42.10 -7.97 -0.25
CA LEU A 124 -42.14 -6.52 -0.49
C LEU A 124 -41.88 -5.71 0.80
N VAL A 125 -42.24 -6.24 1.97
CA VAL A 125 -41.97 -5.60 3.27
C VAL A 125 -40.53 -5.77 3.71
N ILE A 126 -39.95 -6.95 3.47
CA ILE A 126 -38.57 -7.28 3.88
C ILE A 126 -37.55 -6.52 3.03
N LEU A 127 -37.83 -6.31 1.76
CA LEU A 127 -36.91 -5.66 0.82
C LEU A 127 -36.41 -4.27 1.29
N PRO A 128 -37.26 -3.28 1.60
CA PRO A 128 -36.82 -1.96 2.06
C PRO A 128 -36.07 -2.02 3.41
N LEU A 129 -36.44 -2.95 4.29
CA LEU A 129 -35.76 -3.15 5.57
C LEU A 129 -34.31 -3.59 5.34
N VAL A 130 -34.10 -4.60 4.50
CA VAL A 130 -32.77 -5.12 4.17
C VAL A 130 -31.95 -4.04 3.46
N ILE A 131 -32.54 -3.31 2.50
CA ILE A 131 -31.86 -2.23 1.80
C ILE A 131 -31.40 -1.14 2.78
N GLY A 132 -32.27 -0.72 3.69
CA GLY A 132 -31.93 0.31 4.68
C GLY A 132 -30.81 -0.12 5.61
N VAL A 133 -30.85 -1.37 6.11
CA VAL A 133 -29.78 -1.93 6.95
C VAL A 133 -28.45 -2.04 6.19
N VAL A 134 -28.48 -2.49 4.94
CA VAL A 134 -27.28 -2.58 4.10
C VAL A 134 -26.67 -1.20 3.85
N LEU A 135 -27.51 -0.18 3.58
CA LEU A 135 -27.06 1.21 3.41
C LEU A 135 -26.39 1.76 4.67
N MET A 136 -26.98 1.53 5.85
CA MET A 136 -26.39 1.94 7.12
C MET A 136 -25.04 1.27 7.37
N LEU A 137 -24.94 -0.04 7.11
CA LEU A 137 -23.69 -0.80 7.26
C LEU A 137 -22.60 -0.30 6.28
N ALA A 138 -22.98 -0.03 5.03
CA ALA A 138 -22.06 0.52 4.03
C ALA A 138 -21.56 1.91 4.43
N ALA A 139 -22.47 2.78 4.92
CA ALA A 139 -22.15 4.11 5.41
C ALA A 139 -21.20 4.06 6.62
N TYR A 140 -21.48 3.19 7.58
CA TYR A 140 -20.62 2.99 8.75
C TYR A 140 -19.22 2.50 8.36
N ARG A 141 -19.12 1.52 7.46
CA ARG A 141 -17.82 1.05 6.94
C ARG A 141 -17.05 2.18 6.26
N ARG A 142 -17.71 3.00 5.44
CA ARG A 142 -17.06 4.12 4.75
C ARG A 142 -16.56 5.18 5.73
N PHE A 143 -17.33 5.47 6.77
CA PHE A 143 -16.93 6.36 7.86
C PHE A 143 -15.74 5.81 8.65
N ARG A 144 -15.77 4.52 9.02
CA ARG A 144 -14.76 3.89 9.87
C ARG A 144 -13.40 3.74 9.18
N TYR A 145 -13.39 3.29 7.93
CA TYR A 145 -12.15 2.98 7.19
C TYR A 145 -11.67 4.13 6.29
N GLY A 146 -12.39 5.26 6.21
CA GLY A 146 -12.01 6.42 5.41
C GLY A 146 -10.97 7.36 6.07
N GLU A 147 -10.35 6.97 7.19
CA GLU A 147 -9.54 7.87 8.03
C GLU A 147 -8.17 8.24 7.45
N LEU A 148 -7.52 7.32 6.75
CA LEU A 148 -6.11 7.43 6.43
C LEU A 148 -5.90 7.00 4.98
N ILE A 149 -5.40 7.93 4.16
CA ILE A 149 -4.85 7.57 2.86
C ILE A 149 -3.40 7.20 3.12
N GLU A 150 -3.11 5.90 3.08
CA GLU A 150 -1.74 5.41 3.09
C GLU A 150 -1.21 5.49 1.66
N HIS A 151 -0.31 6.44 1.42
CA HIS A 151 0.46 6.41 0.19
C HIS A 151 1.66 5.51 0.44
N ARG A 152 1.59 4.29 -0.11
CA ARG A 152 2.73 3.40 -0.26
C ARG A 152 3.01 3.33 -1.75
N LEU A 153 4.22 3.66 -2.19
CA LEU A 153 4.64 3.32 -3.54
C LEU A 153 4.48 1.80 -3.70
N ARG A 154 3.46 1.40 -4.45
CA ARG A 154 3.17 0.00 -4.77
C ARG A 154 4.29 -0.41 -5.70
N GLY A 155 5.28 -1.13 -5.14
CA GLY A 155 6.57 -1.48 -5.72
C GLY A 155 6.69 -1.15 -7.21
N LEU A 156 7.11 0.08 -7.51
CA LEU A 156 7.85 0.28 -8.74
C LEU A 156 9.03 -0.66 -8.58
N ARG A 157 9.01 -1.78 -9.31
CA ARG A 157 10.20 -2.58 -9.57
C ARG A 157 11.21 -1.56 -10.06
N ARG A 158 12.08 -1.07 -9.18
CA ARG A 158 13.26 -0.35 -9.62
C ARG A 158 13.92 -1.33 -10.60
N PRO A 159 14.22 -0.91 -11.84
CA PRO A 159 14.93 -1.77 -12.76
C PRO A 159 16.13 -2.32 -12.00
N ALA A 160 16.33 -3.64 -12.06
CA ALA A 160 17.45 -4.29 -11.40
C ALA A 160 18.70 -3.47 -11.71
N LEU A 161 19.31 -2.89 -10.68
CA LEU A 161 20.50 -2.05 -10.85
C LEU A 161 21.52 -2.92 -11.57
N ARG A 162 21.80 -2.59 -12.84
CA ARG A 162 22.72 -3.39 -13.63
C ARG A 162 24.08 -3.27 -12.95
N SER A 163 24.86 -4.35 -12.91
CA SER A 163 26.17 -4.35 -12.25
C SER A 163 27.07 -3.17 -12.68
N LYS A 164 26.94 -2.72 -13.93
CA LYS A 164 27.62 -1.54 -14.46
C LYS A 164 27.19 -0.23 -13.78
N ASP A 165 25.89 -0.08 -13.52
CA ASP A 165 25.31 1.09 -12.86
C ASP A 165 25.71 1.15 -11.39
N VAL A 166 25.81 -0.02 -10.73
CA VAL A 166 26.32 -0.10 -9.35
C VAL A 166 27.80 0.26 -9.30
N VAL A 167 28.61 -0.26 -10.24
CA VAL A 167 30.04 0.05 -10.32
C VAL A 167 30.27 1.53 -10.60
N SER A 168 29.48 2.15 -11.49
CA SER A 168 29.57 3.58 -11.76
C SER A 168 29.11 4.41 -10.56
N LEU A 169 28.03 4.03 -9.89
CA LEU A 169 27.57 4.71 -8.67
C LEU A 169 28.63 4.66 -7.56
N VAL A 170 29.29 3.51 -7.39
CA VAL A 170 30.37 3.34 -6.41
C VAL A 170 31.62 4.12 -6.80
N SER A 171 31.98 4.20 -8.09
CA SER A 171 33.10 5.03 -8.54
C SER A 171 32.83 6.53 -8.40
N ASP A 172 31.61 6.96 -8.68
CA ASP A 172 31.19 8.37 -8.60
C ASP A 172 31.10 8.83 -7.14
N LEU A 173 30.66 7.95 -6.23
CA LEU A 173 30.69 8.22 -4.79
C LEU A 173 32.14 8.19 -4.26
N GLY A 174 32.96 7.25 -4.73
CA GLY A 174 34.38 7.18 -4.34
C GLY A 174 35.17 8.44 -4.70
N SER A 175 34.89 9.04 -5.86
CA SER A 175 35.50 10.29 -6.28
C SER A 175 34.92 11.51 -5.55
N ALA A 176 33.61 11.55 -5.29
CA ALA A 176 32.95 12.63 -4.53
C ALA A 176 33.38 12.70 -3.06
N PHE A 177 33.76 11.57 -2.46
CA PHE A 177 34.21 11.49 -1.06
C PHE A 177 35.73 11.36 -0.88
N GLY A 178 36.52 11.49 -1.96
CA GLY A 178 37.99 11.49 -1.89
C GLY A 178 38.62 10.16 -1.44
N LEU A 179 37.93 9.04 -1.61
CA LEU A 179 38.45 7.71 -1.31
C LEU A 179 39.25 7.19 -2.51
N GLU A 180 40.42 7.78 -2.77
CA GLU A 180 41.34 7.26 -3.77
C GLU A 180 41.94 5.92 -3.32
N ARG A 181 42.05 4.97 -4.26
CA ARG A 181 42.66 3.66 -4.02
C ARG A 181 44.16 3.86 -3.76
N PRO A 182 44.72 3.34 -2.65
CA PRO A 182 46.16 3.19 -2.57
C PRO A 182 46.61 2.20 -3.65
N SER A 183 47.59 2.64 -4.44
CA SER A 183 48.26 1.93 -5.54
C SER A 183 48.82 0.57 -5.13
#